data_AF-A0A660PD90-F1
#
_entry.id   AF-A0A660PD90-F1
#
_cell.length_a   1.000
_cell.length_b   1.000
_cell.length_c   1.000
_cell.angle_alpha   90.00
_cell.angle_beta   90.00
_cell.angle_gamma   90.00
#
_symmetry.space_group_name_H-M   'P 1'
#
loop_
_entity.id
_entity.type
_entity.pdbx_description
1 polymer ?
#
loop_
_entity_poly.entity_id
_entity_poly.type
_entity_poly.pdbx_seq_one_letter_code
_entity_poly.pdbx_strand_id
1 'polypeptide(L)'
;MAKDWQELTKMTGGEPIVVERVRLTNKDMTVEGSFDLPPLARLTMEDQIFTAAFVQSHGSIKDMEYLFGVSYPTIKNRLNRISRQLDFIDVQKIGPFDEADLQEHSGISNILDRLESGEISTKKALDILKSRKEK
;
A
#
# COMPACT_ATOMS: atom_id res chain seq x y z
N MET A 1 -18.19 13.52 -22.61
CA MET A 1 -16.91 13.15 -21.96
C MET A 1 -17.22 12.19 -20.83
N ALA A 2 -16.37 11.21 -20.57
CA ALA A 2 -16.52 10.38 -19.38
C ALA A 2 -16.35 11.27 -18.14
N LYS A 3 -17.19 11.05 -17.11
CA LYS A 3 -17.03 11.70 -15.82
C LYS A 3 -15.79 11.14 -15.12
N ASP A 4 -15.18 11.95 -14.27
CA ASP A 4 -14.02 11.55 -13.49
C ASP A 4 -14.40 10.46 -12.45
N TRP A 5 -13.47 9.56 -12.13
CA TRP A 5 -13.68 8.47 -11.18
C TRP A 5 -13.93 8.97 -9.75
N GLN A 6 -13.43 10.18 -9.42
CA GLN A 6 -13.70 10.85 -8.15
C GLN A 6 -15.19 11.17 -7.99
N GLU A 7 -15.86 11.58 -9.06
CA GLU A 7 -17.31 11.82 -9.04
C GLU A 7 -18.09 10.52 -8.78
N LEU A 8 -17.67 9.44 -9.44
CA LEU A 8 -18.28 8.12 -9.23
C LEU A 8 -18.16 7.71 -7.75
N THR A 9 -16.97 7.85 -7.17
CA THR A 9 -16.72 7.50 -5.76
C THR A 9 -17.54 8.35 -4.80
N LYS A 10 -17.71 9.65 -5.11
CA LYS A 10 -18.57 10.56 -4.34
C LYS A 10 -20.04 10.17 -4.42
N MET A 11 -20.51 9.73 -5.60
CA MET A 11 -21.91 9.33 -5.81
C MET A 11 -22.26 8.02 -5.10
N THR A 12 -21.34 7.08 -5.04
CA THR A 12 -21.56 5.78 -4.39
C THR A 12 -21.37 5.84 -2.88
N GLY A 13 -20.72 6.88 -2.36
CA GLY A 13 -20.55 7.06 -0.91
C GLY A 13 -19.77 5.93 -0.23
N GLY A 14 -19.00 5.14 -0.99
CA GLY A 14 -18.31 3.96 -0.48
C GLY A 14 -19.19 2.72 -0.30
N GLU A 15 -20.46 2.75 -0.74
CA GLU A 15 -21.31 1.57 -0.78
C GLU A 15 -20.73 0.50 -1.72
N PRO A 16 -20.97 -0.80 -1.45
CA PRO A 16 -20.61 -1.87 -2.36
C PRO A 16 -21.28 -1.68 -3.72
N ILE A 17 -20.49 -1.73 -4.79
CA ILE A 17 -20.99 -1.66 -6.16
C ILE A 17 -20.50 -2.85 -6.97
N VAL A 18 -21.32 -3.22 -7.96
CA VAL A 18 -20.99 -4.21 -8.99
C VAL A 18 -20.84 -3.50 -10.33
N VAL A 19 -19.99 -4.05 -11.19
CA VAL A 19 -19.87 -3.61 -12.58
C VAL A 19 -20.86 -4.43 -13.40
N GLU A 20 -21.90 -3.79 -13.91
CA GLU A 20 -22.93 -4.43 -14.75
C GLU A 20 -22.56 -4.46 -16.24
N ARG A 21 -21.73 -3.50 -16.67
CA ARG A 21 -21.41 -3.32 -18.09
C ARG A 21 -20.06 -2.65 -18.32
N VAL A 22 -19.26 -3.25 -19.20
CA VAL A 22 -17.99 -2.69 -19.68
C VAL A 22 -18.04 -2.54 -21.20
N ARG A 23 -17.59 -1.40 -21.73
CA ARG A 23 -17.46 -1.16 -23.17
C ARG A 23 -15.99 -1.08 -23.56
N LEU A 24 -15.57 -1.89 -24.53
CA LEU A 24 -14.25 -1.76 -25.14
C LEU A 24 -14.28 -0.66 -26.19
N THR A 25 -13.62 0.46 -25.91
CA THR A 25 -13.63 1.66 -26.78
C THR A 25 -13.09 1.39 -28.19
N ASN A 26 -12.20 0.40 -28.33
CA ASN A 26 -11.47 0.15 -29.57
C ASN A 26 -12.04 -1.01 -30.39
N LYS A 27 -13.06 -1.72 -29.89
CA LYS A 27 -13.53 -2.98 -30.49
C LYS A 27 -15.05 -3.06 -30.70
N ASP A 28 -15.76 -1.94 -30.55
CA ASP A 28 -17.23 -1.83 -30.53
C ASP A 28 -17.93 -3.04 -29.86
N MET A 29 -17.35 -3.48 -28.74
CA MET A 29 -17.79 -4.65 -28.00
C MET A 29 -18.25 -4.22 -26.61
N THR A 30 -19.37 -4.79 -26.17
CA THR A 30 -19.91 -4.58 -24.83
C THR A 30 -20.00 -5.92 -24.11
N VAL A 31 -19.53 -5.95 -22.87
CA VAL A 31 -19.62 -7.10 -21.97
C VAL A 31 -20.60 -6.74 -20.86
N GLU A 32 -21.62 -7.57 -20.65
CA GLU A 32 -22.69 -7.37 -19.66
C GLU A 32 -22.74 -8.55 -18.69
N GLY A 33 -23.11 -8.27 -17.43
CA GLY A 33 -23.19 -9.24 -16.34
C GLY A 33 -22.76 -8.60 -15.02
N SER A 34 -22.99 -9.29 -13.90
CA SER A 34 -22.60 -8.80 -12.57
C SER A 34 -21.18 -9.20 -12.23
N PHE A 35 -20.26 -8.24 -12.22
CA PHE A 35 -18.86 -8.46 -11.87
C PHE A 35 -18.48 -7.69 -10.60
N ASP A 36 -17.65 -8.30 -9.76
CA ASP A 36 -17.01 -7.60 -8.65
C ASP A 36 -16.02 -6.56 -9.16
N LEU A 37 -15.87 -5.47 -8.41
CA LEU A 37 -14.80 -4.52 -8.65
C LEU A 37 -13.42 -5.15 -8.45
N PRO A 38 -12.41 -4.76 -9.26
CA PRO A 38 -11.03 -5.06 -8.97
C PRO A 38 -10.67 -4.62 -7.54
N PRO A 39 -9.84 -5.36 -6.80
CA PRO A 39 -9.64 -5.08 -5.38
C PRO A 39 -9.14 -3.68 -5.04
N LEU A 40 -8.27 -3.09 -5.86
CA LEU A 40 -7.80 -1.70 -5.69
C LEU A 40 -8.93 -0.68 -5.84
N ALA A 41 -9.92 -0.95 -6.70
CA ALA A 41 -11.08 -0.10 -6.90
C ALA A 41 -12.09 -0.18 -5.74
N ARG A 42 -11.93 -1.17 -4.84
CA ARG A 42 -12.73 -1.30 -3.61
C ARG A 42 -12.17 -0.48 -2.45
N LEU A 43 -10.95 0.04 -2.56
CA LEU A 43 -10.38 0.94 -1.57
C LEU A 43 -11.16 2.27 -1.55
N THR A 44 -11.19 2.92 -0.39
CA THR A 44 -11.73 4.28 -0.28
C THR A 44 -10.97 5.24 -1.21
N MET A 45 -11.59 6.35 -1.62
CA MET A 45 -10.92 7.36 -2.44
C MET A 45 -9.59 7.80 -1.82
N GLU A 46 -9.59 8.03 -0.51
CA GLU A 46 -8.39 8.45 0.22
C GLU A 46 -7.30 7.38 0.20
N ASP A 47 -7.67 6.11 0.32
CA ASP A 47 -6.71 5.00 0.27
C ASP A 47 -6.20 4.75 -1.15
N GLN A 48 -7.02 4.94 -2.18
CA GLN A 48 -6.55 4.92 -3.57
C GLN A 48 -5.51 6.02 -3.83
N ILE A 49 -5.77 7.24 -3.36
CA ILE A 49 -4.82 8.37 -3.46
C ILE A 49 -3.53 8.05 -2.68
N PHE A 50 -3.66 7.54 -1.45
CA PHE A 50 -2.52 7.17 -0.63
C PHE A 50 -1.66 6.07 -1.29
N THR A 51 -2.28 5.04 -1.86
CA THR A 51 -1.58 3.97 -2.58
C THR A 51 -0.89 4.51 -3.84
N ALA A 52 -1.56 5.36 -4.61
CA ALA A 52 -0.96 6.00 -5.79
C ALA A 52 0.26 6.87 -5.43
N ALA A 53 0.14 7.66 -4.35
CA ALA A 53 1.24 8.46 -3.82
C ALA A 53 2.41 7.59 -3.38
N PHE A 54 2.16 6.48 -2.69
CA PHE A 54 3.21 5.56 -2.26
C PHE A 54 3.99 4.98 -3.45
N VAL A 55 3.29 4.59 -4.53
CA VAL A 55 3.93 4.13 -5.76
C VAL A 55 4.74 5.24 -6.43
N GLN A 56 4.20 6.47 -6.49
CA GLN A 56 4.90 7.63 -7.02
C GLN A 56 6.16 8.00 -6.22
N SER A 57 6.13 7.79 -4.91
CA SER A 57 7.26 7.93 -3.99
C SER A 57 8.21 6.72 -4.01
N HIS A 58 8.04 5.78 -4.95
CA HIS A 58 8.84 4.55 -5.03
C HIS A 58 8.88 3.73 -3.73
N GLY A 59 7.81 3.81 -2.93
CA GLY A 59 7.71 3.14 -1.65
C GLY A 59 8.41 3.84 -0.47
N SER A 60 8.88 5.08 -0.65
CA SER A 60 9.54 5.86 0.39
C SER A 60 8.56 6.31 1.47
N ILE A 61 8.63 5.72 2.66
CA ILE A 61 7.81 6.13 3.81
C ILE A 61 8.13 7.59 4.20
N LYS A 62 9.40 8.00 4.11
CA LYS A 62 9.82 9.36 4.44
C LYS A 62 9.17 10.41 3.53
N ASP A 63 9.07 10.12 2.23
CA ASP A 63 8.41 11.04 1.30
C ASP A 63 6.91 11.10 1.55
N MET A 64 6.32 9.98 1.98
CA MET A 64 4.92 9.94 2.41
C MET A 64 4.70 10.76 3.70
N GLU A 65 5.60 10.71 4.67
CA GLU A 65 5.53 11.55 5.87
C GLU A 65 5.50 13.03 5.49
N TYR A 66 6.37 13.45 4.57
CA TYR A 66 6.43 14.82 4.08
C TYR A 66 5.15 15.19 3.29
N LEU A 67 4.69 14.32 2.39
CA LEU A 67 3.54 14.57 1.52
C LEU A 67 2.23 14.66 2.31
N PHE A 68 2.05 13.82 3.32
CA PHE A 68 0.83 13.76 4.12
C PHE A 68 0.92 14.55 5.43
N GLY A 69 2.10 15.04 5.80
CA GLY A 69 2.32 15.81 7.03
C GLY A 69 2.05 15.02 8.31
N VAL A 70 2.34 13.71 8.29
CA VAL A 70 2.08 12.79 9.41
C VAL A 70 3.34 11.98 9.76
N SER A 71 3.35 11.40 10.95
CA SER A 71 4.49 10.62 11.44
C SER A 71 4.63 9.26 10.75
N TYR A 72 5.85 8.72 10.75
CA TYR A 72 6.20 7.39 10.26
C TYR A 72 5.23 6.29 10.75
N PRO A 73 4.92 6.19 12.07
CA PRO A 73 3.95 5.21 12.55
C PRO A 73 2.57 5.35 11.90
N THR A 74 2.15 6.57 11.57
CA THR A 74 0.85 6.83 10.94
C THR A 74 0.82 6.29 9.50
N ILE A 75 1.88 6.53 8.72
CA ILE A 75 2.04 5.96 7.37
C ILE A 75 2.06 4.44 7.42
N LYS A 76 2.88 3.86 8.30
CA LYS A 76 3.03 2.40 8.46
C LYS A 76 1.72 1.73 8.86
N ASN A 77 0.99 2.31 9.82
CA ASN A 77 -0.31 1.79 10.24
C ASN A 77 -1.33 1.82 9.10
N ARG A 78 -1.34 2.88 8.28
CA ARG A 78 -2.21 2.97 7.11
C ARG A 78 -1.84 1.95 6.04
N LEU A 79 -0.55 1.77 5.74
CA LEU A 79 -0.07 0.72 4.82
C LEU A 79 -0.50 -0.67 5.28
N ASN A 80 -0.32 -0.99 6.57
CA ASN A 80 -0.75 -2.27 7.14
C ASN A 80 -2.27 -2.49 7.03
N ARG A 81 -3.07 -1.43 7.27
CA ARG A 81 -4.53 -1.50 7.11
C ARG A 81 -4.93 -1.78 5.66
N ILE A 82 -4.36 -1.03 4.71
CA ILE A 82 -4.64 -1.19 3.27
C ILE A 82 -4.17 -2.57 2.78
N SER A 83 -3.00 -3.03 3.21
CA SER A 83 -2.46 -4.35 2.86
C SER A 83 -3.41 -5.49 3.24
N ARG A 84 -4.04 -5.44 4.42
CA ARG A 84 -5.04 -6.44 4.85
C ARG A 84 -6.31 -6.42 3.98
N GLN A 85 -6.65 -5.29 3.36
CA GLN A 85 -7.79 -5.21 2.43
C GLN A 85 -7.44 -5.77 1.05
N LEU A 86 -6.15 -5.97 0.76
CA LEU A 86 -5.62 -6.47 -0.51
C LEU A 86 -5.08 -7.92 -0.38
N ASP A 87 -5.50 -8.67 0.63
CA ASP A 87 -5.07 -10.05 0.98
C ASP A 87 -5.35 -11.14 -0.10
N PHE A 88 -5.80 -10.76 -1.30
CA PHE A 88 -5.78 -11.66 -2.46
C PHE A 88 -4.36 -11.76 -3.05
N ILE A 89 -3.46 -10.85 -2.70
CA ILE A 89 -2.04 -10.90 -3.02
C ILE A 89 -1.31 -11.65 -1.91
N ASP A 90 -1.01 -12.92 -2.14
CA ASP A 90 0.02 -13.60 -1.38
C ASP A 90 1.37 -13.03 -1.83
N VAL A 91 1.86 -12.02 -1.12
CA VAL A 91 3.14 -11.34 -1.43
C VAL A 91 4.31 -12.34 -1.43
N GLN A 92 4.15 -13.51 -0.80
CA GLN A 92 5.13 -14.60 -0.82
C GLN A 92 5.16 -15.35 -2.16
N LYS A 93 4.14 -15.20 -3.02
CA LYS A 93 4.00 -15.91 -4.30
C LYS A 93 4.23 -15.05 -5.55
N ILE A 94 4.38 -13.72 -5.41
CA ILE A 94 4.65 -12.83 -6.55
C ILE A 94 6.17 -12.70 -6.78
N GLY A 95 6.75 -13.69 -7.46
CA GLY A 95 8.12 -13.62 -8.00
C GLY A 95 9.25 -13.58 -6.94
N PRO A 96 10.53 -13.60 -7.36
CA PRO A 96 11.67 -13.84 -6.47
C PRO A 96 12.00 -12.58 -5.66
N PHE A 97 11.13 -12.20 -4.73
CA PHE A 97 11.59 -11.48 -3.55
C PHE A 97 12.04 -12.56 -2.58
N ASP A 98 13.35 -12.68 -2.41
CA ASP A 98 13.94 -13.63 -1.48
C ASP A 98 13.24 -13.45 -0.13
N GLU A 99 12.71 -14.53 0.47
CA GLU A 99 12.09 -14.46 1.81
C GLU A 99 13.05 -13.82 2.83
N ALA A 100 14.36 -13.94 2.57
CA ALA A 100 15.43 -13.26 3.28
C ALA A 100 15.30 -11.71 3.24
N ASP A 101 14.97 -11.12 2.08
CA ASP A 101 14.83 -9.66 1.93
C ASP A 101 13.65 -9.12 2.75
N LEU A 102 12.51 -9.83 2.73
CA LEU A 102 11.33 -9.46 3.53
C LEU A 102 11.58 -9.61 5.05
N GLN A 103 12.29 -10.65 5.46
CA GLN A 103 12.71 -10.86 6.85
C GLN A 103 13.77 -9.85 7.31
N GLU A 104 14.64 -9.42 6.39
CA GLU A 104 15.65 -8.40 6.66
C GLU A 104 14.99 -7.04 6.89
N HIS A 105 14.10 -6.63 5.99
CA HIS A 105 13.39 -5.35 6.03
C HIS A 105 12.45 -5.24 7.25
N SER A 106 11.75 -6.33 7.61
CA SER A 106 10.93 -6.36 8.83
C SER A 106 11.78 -6.27 10.11
N GLY A 107 12.95 -6.91 10.14
CA GLY A 107 13.88 -6.79 11.27
C GLY A 107 14.51 -5.39 11.40
N ILE A 108 14.83 -4.72 10.28
CA ILE A 108 15.30 -3.33 10.29
C ILE A 108 14.20 -2.40 10.79
N SER A 109 12.96 -2.60 10.34
CA SER A 109 11.81 -1.82 10.78
C SER A 109 11.57 -1.96 12.29
N ASN A 110 11.72 -3.16 12.86
CA ASN A 110 11.62 -3.39 14.30
C ASN A 110 12.73 -2.67 15.10
N ILE A 111 13.97 -2.65 14.58
CA ILE A 111 15.07 -1.90 15.21
C ILE A 111 14.77 -0.39 15.23
N LEU A 112 14.22 0.14 14.13
CA LEU A 112 13.85 1.56 14.05
C LEU A 112 12.70 1.91 15.01
N ASP A 113 11.66 1.09 15.09
CA ASP A 113 10.54 1.28 16.02
C ASP A 113 11.03 1.29 17.49
N ARG A 114 12.00 0.43 17.83
CA ARG A 114 12.60 0.34 19.17
C ARG A 114 13.53 1.51 19.49
N LEU A 115 14.19 2.08 18.47
CA LEU A 115 15.00 3.28 18.62
C LEU A 115 14.11 4.51 18.84
N GLU A 116 13.02 4.61 18.08
CA GLU A 116 12.05 5.70 18.16
C GLU A 116 11.31 5.72 19.51
N SER A 117 10.94 4.54 20.03
CA SER A 117 10.34 4.38 21.37
C SER A 117 11.33 4.54 22.53
N GLY A 118 12.63 4.67 22.24
CA GLY A 118 13.67 4.83 23.26
C GLY A 118 14.06 3.55 24.00
N GLU A 119 13.55 2.38 23.58
CA GLU A 119 13.91 1.08 24.15
C GLU A 119 15.38 0.70 23.90
N ILE A 120 15.96 1.22 22.81
CA ILE A 120 17.37 1.07 22.48
C ILE A 120 18.00 2.43 22.21
N SER A 121 19.28 2.59 22.57
CA SER A 121 20.05 3.77 22.24
C SER A 121 20.50 3.75 20.77
N THR A 122 20.79 4.94 20.23
CA THR A 122 21.36 5.11 18.87
C THR A 122 22.60 4.24 18.64
N LYS A 123 23.49 4.18 19.65
CA LYS A 123 24.69 3.33 19.61
C LYS A 123 24.34 1.85 19.50
N LYS A 124 23.36 1.38 20.28
CA LYS A 124 22.91 -0.01 20.28
C LYS A 124 22.22 -0.41 18.97
N ALA A 125 21.44 0.50 18.38
CA ALA A 125 20.84 0.29 17.06
C ALA A 125 21.92 0.13 15.96
N LEU A 126 22.95 0.98 15.97
CA LEU A 126 24.07 0.90 15.03
C LEU A 126 24.86 -0.41 15.14
N ASP A 127 25.10 -0.90 16.36
CA ASP A 127 25.81 -2.16 16.57
C ASP A 127 25.01 -3.37 16.04
N ILE A 128 23.69 -3.39 16.28
CA ILE A 128 22.80 -4.44 15.76
C ILE A 128 22.81 -4.45 14.23
N LEU A 129 22.74 -3.27 13.60
CA LEU A 129 22.76 -3.15 12.12
C LEU A 129 24.11 -3.57 11.52
N LYS A 130 25.24 -3.23 12.15
CA LYS A 130 26.57 -3.64 11.69
C LYS A 130 26.78 -5.15 11.78
N SER A 131 26.41 -5.76 12.92
CA SER A 131 26.56 -7.20 13.13
C SER A 131 25.72 -8.07 12.18
N ARG A 132 24.66 -7.50 11.59
CA ARG A 132 23.84 -8.14 10.57
C ARG A 132 24.46 -8.09 9.17
N LYS A 133 25.23 -7.04 8.86
CA LYS A 133 25.87 -6.83 7.55
C LYS A 133 27.16 -7.65 7.35
N GLU A 134 27.72 -8.19 8.45
CA GLU A 134 28.92 -9.04 8.47
C GLU A 134 28.60 -10.54 8.44
N LYS A 135 27.31 -10.92 8.42
CA LYS A 135 26.83 -12.29 8.20
C LYS A 135 26.37 -12.46 6.77
#